data_AF-A0A955DJ12-F1
#
_entry.id   AF-A0A955DJ12-F1
#
_cell.length_a   1.000
_cell.length_b   1.000
_cell.length_c   1.000
_cell.angle_alpha   90.00
_cell.angle_beta   90.00
_cell.angle_gamma   90.00
#
_symmetry.space_group_name_H-M   'P 1'
#
loop_
_entity.id
_entity.type
_entity.pdbx_description
1 polymer ?
#
loop_
_entity_poly.entity_id
_entity_poly.type
_entity_poly.pdbx_seq_one_letter_code
_entity_poly.pdbx_strand_id
1 'polypeptide(L)'
;MTTFRVKNGLVGGAALVATELGREFYRPYIYEHKLHDFGIADTLGNSLGTVATVFIILAIVGRNTLWDYKFMGILVGGLCVYELLQGPMGGAIDPKDIAATLVAGAFCAGLYWKMHGRQRESALMRH
;
A
#
# COMPACT_ATOMS: atom_id res chain seq x y z
N MET A 1 -21.63 -4.31 3.95
CA MET A 1 -20.68 -4.51 2.82
C MET A 1 -20.31 -3.22 2.10
N THR A 2 -21.27 -2.37 1.71
CA THR A 2 -21.02 -1.16 0.91
C THR A 2 -20.08 -0.16 1.59
N THR A 3 -20.28 0.15 2.87
CA THR A 3 -19.42 1.08 3.64
C THR A 3 -17.97 0.58 3.76
N PHE A 4 -17.76 -0.73 3.74
CA PHE A 4 -16.43 -1.35 3.85
C PHE A 4 -15.57 -1.05 2.63
N ARG A 5 -16.16 -1.31 1.45
CA ARG A 5 -15.54 -1.13 0.15
C ARG A 5 -15.33 0.34 -0.18
N VAL A 6 -16.27 1.21 0.22
CA VAL A 6 -16.11 2.66 0.09
C VAL A 6 -14.93 3.17 0.92
N LYS A 7 -14.81 2.75 2.19
CA LYS A 7 -13.67 3.16 3.04
C LYS A 7 -12.33 2.73 2.45
N ASN A 8 -12.23 1.49 1.97
CA ASN A 8 -11.02 1.01 1.30
C ASN A 8 -10.75 1.80 0.00
N GLY A 9 -11.79 2.07 -0.79
CA GLY A 9 -11.67 2.85 -2.02
C GLY A 9 -11.20 4.29 -1.78
N LEU A 10 -11.69 4.95 -0.73
CA LEU A 10 -11.23 6.30 -0.36
C LEU A 10 -9.74 6.31 0.03
N VAL A 11 -9.30 5.34 0.84
CA VAL A 11 -7.89 5.23 1.22
C VAL A 11 -7.02 4.93 0.00
N GLY A 12 -7.44 3.98 -0.83
CA GLY A 12 -6.71 3.60 -2.04
C GLY A 12 -6.62 4.75 -3.05
N GLY A 13 -7.72 5.46 -3.26
CA GLY A 13 -7.76 6.64 -4.15
C GLY A 13 -6.89 7.79 -3.62
N ALA A 14 -6.95 8.08 -2.31
CA ALA A 14 -6.09 9.09 -1.71
C ALA A 14 -4.60 8.73 -1.83
N ALA A 15 -4.24 7.46 -1.58
CA ALA A 15 -2.88 6.98 -1.73
C ALA A 15 -2.40 7.03 -3.19
N LEU A 16 -3.27 6.73 -4.16
CA LEU A 16 -2.96 6.86 -5.58
C LEU A 16 -2.65 8.32 -5.95
N VAL A 17 -3.53 9.25 -5.58
CA VAL A 17 -3.31 10.68 -5.82
C VAL A 17 -2.02 11.16 -5.16
N ALA A 18 -1.77 10.75 -3.92
CA ALA A 18 -0.52 11.07 -3.21
C ALA A 18 0.71 10.49 -3.90
N THR A 19 0.62 9.28 -4.48
CA THR A 19 1.70 8.65 -5.25
C THR A 19 2.03 9.46 -6.49
N GLU A 20 1.00 9.85 -7.25
CA GLU A 20 1.20 10.61 -8.50
C GLU A 20 1.69 12.03 -8.22
N LEU A 21 1.14 12.72 -7.21
CA LEU A 21 1.69 14.01 -6.76
C LEU A 21 3.13 13.88 -6.25
N GLY A 22 3.42 12.78 -5.57
CA GLY A 22 4.74 12.48 -5.07
C GLY A 22 5.76 12.29 -6.20
N ARG A 23 5.35 11.64 -7.29
CA ARG A 23 6.17 11.41 -8.48
C ARG A 23 6.37 12.68 -9.31
N GLU A 24 5.31 13.45 -9.51
CA GLU A 24 5.34 14.62 -10.41
C GLU A 24 5.94 15.86 -9.74
N PHE A 25 5.70 16.06 -8.44
CA PHE A 25 6.11 17.29 -7.75
C PHE A 25 7.16 17.05 -6.67
N TYR A 26 6.91 16.12 -5.74
CA TYR A 26 7.79 15.92 -4.59
C TYR A 26 9.17 15.39 -4.98
N ARG A 27 9.23 14.31 -5.74
CA ARG A 27 10.49 13.68 -6.15
C ARG A 27 11.38 14.64 -6.96
N PRO A 28 10.88 15.34 -8.00
CA PRO A 28 11.66 16.36 -8.71
C PRO A 28 12.14 17.48 -7.79
N TYR A 29 11.28 17.97 -6.90
CA TYR A 29 11.65 19.02 -5.94
C TYR A 29 12.80 18.60 -5.03
N ILE A 30 12.76 17.40 -4.47
CA ILE A 30 13.84 16.85 -3.62
C ILE A 30 15.15 16.75 -4.41
N TYR A 31 15.11 16.24 -5.63
CA TYR A 31 16.31 16.08 -6.45
C TYR A 31 16.89 17.42 -6.93
N GLU A 32 16.05 18.36 -7.33
CA GLU A 32 16.47 19.70 -7.79
C GLU A 32 17.16 20.48 -6.66
N HIS A 33 16.60 20.41 -5.46
CA HIS A 33 17.11 21.11 -4.28
C HIS A 33 18.18 20.30 -3.52
N LYS A 34 18.54 19.11 -4.00
CA LYS A 34 19.50 18.17 -3.37
C LYS A 34 19.19 17.92 -1.90
N LEU A 35 17.90 17.83 -1.57
CA LEU A 35 17.45 17.59 -0.21
C LEU A 35 17.68 16.12 0.15
N HIS A 36 18.15 15.87 1.36
CA HIS A 36 18.34 14.52 1.86
C HIS A 36 17.08 14.07 2.60
N ASP A 37 16.22 13.31 1.93
CA ASP A 37 14.95 12.82 2.47
C ASP A 37 15.01 11.34 2.90
N PHE A 38 16.22 10.82 3.12
CA PHE A 38 16.46 9.43 3.51
C PHE A 38 15.96 8.38 2.49
N GLY A 39 15.77 8.76 1.22
CA GLY A 39 15.36 7.85 0.14
C GLY A 39 13.84 7.64 0.06
N ILE A 40 13.05 8.54 0.66
CA ILE A 40 11.59 8.52 0.55
C ILE A 40 11.17 8.79 -0.90
N ALA A 41 11.80 9.77 -1.57
CA ALA A 41 11.54 10.09 -2.96
C ALA A 41 11.76 8.89 -3.88
N ASP A 42 12.83 8.12 -3.64
CA ASP A 42 13.18 6.93 -4.44
C ASP A 42 12.12 5.84 -4.30
N THR A 43 11.71 5.56 -3.06
CA THR A 43 10.80 4.45 -2.70
C THR A 43 9.31 4.85 -2.70
N LEU A 44 8.98 6.07 -3.12
CA LEU A 44 7.61 6.62 -3.07
C LEU A 44 6.60 5.76 -3.85
N GLY A 45 7.04 5.24 -5.00
CA GLY A 45 6.24 4.31 -5.82
C GLY A 45 5.91 3.02 -5.08
N ASN A 46 6.87 2.49 -4.32
CA ASN A 46 6.73 1.18 -3.68
C ASN A 46 6.11 1.27 -2.30
N SER A 47 6.21 2.43 -1.65
CA SER A 47 5.51 2.72 -0.42
C SER A 47 4.04 3.09 -0.69
N LEU A 48 3.77 4.29 -1.19
CA LEU A 48 2.41 4.78 -1.40
C LEU A 48 1.68 4.01 -2.52
N GLY A 49 2.38 3.56 -3.56
CA GLY A 49 1.77 2.74 -4.61
C GLY A 49 1.35 1.36 -4.12
N THR A 50 2.06 0.75 -3.17
CA THR A 50 1.60 -0.48 -2.50
C THR A 50 0.32 -0.22 -1.70
N VAL A 51 0.25 0.88 -0.96
CA VAL A 51 -0.96 1.27 -0.22
C VAL A 51 -2.14 1.47 -1.19
N ALA A 52 -1.92 2.20 -2.28
CA ALA A 52 -2.93 2.41 -3.32
C ALA A 52 -3.42 1.07 -3.88
N THR A 53 -2.50 0.21 -4.33
CA THR A 53 -2.79 -1.09 -4.93
C THR A 53 -3.60 -1.98 -4.00
N VAL A 54 -3.15 -2.14 -2.75
CA VAL A 54 -3.83 -2.98 -1.76
C VAL A 54 -5.26 -2.48 -1.51
N PHE A 55 -5.42 -1.19 -1.20
CA PHE A 55 -6.74 -0.68 -0.81
C PHE A 55 -7.71 -0.54 -1.98
N ILE A 56 -7.24 -0.26 -3.20
CA ILE A 56 -8.07 -0.30 -4.41
C ILE A 56 -8.57 -1.72 -4.65
N ILE A 57 -7.69 -2.73 -4.59
CA ILE A 57 -8.10 -4.12 -4.79
C ILE A 57 -9.10 -4.54 -3.71
N LEU A 58 -8.86 -4.22 -2.44
CA LEU A 58 -9.82 -4.51 -1.36
C LEU A 58 -11.13 -3.72 -1.50
N ALA A 59 -11.16 -2.58 -2.18
CA ALA A 59 -12.39 -1.89 -2.53
C ALA A 59 -13.21 -2.67 -3.57
N ILE A 60 -12.56 -3.41 -4.47
CA ILE A 60 -13.18 -4.19 -5.54
C ILE A 60 -13.56 -5.60 -5.07
N VAL A 61 -12.68 -6.29 -4.35
CA VAL A 61 -12.86 -7.72 -4.02
C VAL A 61 -13.07 -7.99 -2.54
N GLY A 62 -12.87 -6.98 -1.67
CA GLY A 62 -12.95 -7.14 -0.22
C GLY A 62 -14.32 -7.60 0.25
N ARG A 63 -14.35 -8.63 1.10
CA ARG A 63 -15.58 -9.28 1.56
C ARG A 63 -15.60 -9.52 3.05
N ASN A 64 -14.53 -10.09 3.60
CA ASN A 64 -14.42 -10.35 5.03
C ASN A 64 -12.99 -10.14 5.53
N THR A 65 -12.84 -9.89 6.83
CA THR A 65 -11.56 -9.53 7.43
C THR A 65 -10.46 -10.59 7.21
N LEU A 66 -10.79 -11.89 7.30
CA LEU A 66 -9.82 -12.98 7.18
C LEU A 66 -9.29 -13.12 5.74
N TRP A 67 -10.19 -13.11 4.75
CA TRP A 67 -9.84 -13.19 3.34
C TRP A 67 -9.08 -11.96 2.89
N ASP A 68 -9.48 -10.78 3.34
CA ASP A 68 -8.84 -9.53 2.97
C ASP A 68 -7.39 -9.47 3.48
N TYR A 69 -7.07 -9.97 4.69
CA TYR A 69 -5.68 -10.12 5.14
C TYR A 69 -4.87 -11.12 4.30
N LYS A 70 -5.48 -12.24 3.88
CA LYS A 70 -4.83 -13.19 2.97
C LYS A 70 -4.53 -12.53 1.61
N PHE A 71 -5.50 -11.80 1.07
CA PHE A 71 -5.33 -11.03 -0.17
C PHE A 71 -4.23 -9.98 -0.03
N MET A 72 -4.16 -9.23 1.09
CA MET A 72 -3.05 -8.32 1.34
C MET A 72 -1.69 -9.03 1.27
N GLY A 73 -1.55 -10.17 1.94
CA GLY A 73 -0.31 -10.94 1.92
C GLY A 73 0.07 -11.40 0.50
N ILE A 74 -0.90 -11.85 -0.29
CA ILE A 74 -0.69 -12.23 -1.70
C ILE A 74 -0.27 -11.03 -2.53
N LEU A 75 -0.90 -9.87 -2.37
CA LEU A 75 -0.59 -8.66 -3.13
C LEU A 75 0.80 -8.13 -2.77
N VAL A 76 1.12 -8.00 -1.48
CA VAL A 76 2.43 -7.55 -1.01
C VAL A 76 3.52 -8.52 -1.47
N GLY A 77 3.29 -9.84 -1.32
CA GLY A 77 4.22 -10.85 -1.81
C GLY A 77 4.41 -10.78 -3.32
N GLY A 78 3.32 -10.61 -4.08
CA GLY A 78 3.35 -10.45 -5.53
C GLY A 78 4.12 -9.20 -5.98
N LEU A 79 3.97 -8.07 -5.26
CA LEU A 79 4.74 -6.85 -5.50
C LEU A 79 6.23 -7.06 -5.21
N CYS A 80 6.59 -7.74 -4.11
CA CYS A 80 7.99 -8.09 -3.85
C CYS A 80 8.58 -9.00 -4.94
N VAL A 81 7.81 -9.98 -5.42
CA VAL A 81 8.22 -10.83 -6.54
C VAL A 81 8.38 -10.01 -7.82
N TYR A 82 7.48 -9.07 -8.09
CA TYR A 82 7.57 -8.18 -9.23
C TYR A 82 8.87 -7.36 -9.22
N GLU A 83 9.27 -6.81 -8.08
CA GLU A 83 10.55 -6.10 -7.94
C GLU A 83 11.76 -7.00 -8.18
N LEU A 84 11.73 -8.24 -7.70
CA LEU A 84 12.79 -9.22 -7.98
C LEU A 84 12.86 -9.59 -9.47
N LEU A 85 11.72 -9.60 -10.16
CA LEU A 85 11.64 -9.90 -11.59
C LEU A 85 11.99 -8.72 -12.49
N GLN A 86 12.03 -7.48 -11.98
CA GLN A 86 12.49 -6.34 -12.76
C GLN A 86 13.95 -6.48 -13.19
N GLY A 87 14.81 -7.08 -12.36
CA GLY A 87 16.21 -7.39 -12.69
C GLY A 87 16.35 -8.10 -14.06
N PRO A 88 15.76 -9.30 -14.21
CA PRO A 88 15.72 -10.02 -15.48
C PRO A 88 15.06 -9.27 -16.66
N MET A 89 14.21 -8.27 -16.39
CA MET A 89 13.51 -7.47 -17.40
C MET A 89 14.25 -6.19 -17.81
N GLY A 90 15.49 -5.99 -17.31
CA GLY A 90 16.33 -4.83 -17.63
C GLY A 90 16.24 -3.67 -16.64
N GLY A 91 15.48 -3.82 -15.55
CA GLY A 91 15.51 -2.92 -14.39
C GLY A 91 16.60 -3.30 -13.40
N ALA A 92 16.90 -2.43 -12.43
CA ALA A 92 17.78 -2.76 -11.31
C ALA A 92 16.94 -3.34 -10.16
N ILE A 93 17.40 -4.45 -9.55
CA ILE A 93 16.82 -4.91 -8.30
C ILE A 93 17.29 -3.95 -7.20
N ASP A 94 16.38 -3.15 -6.64
CA ASP A 94 16.67 -2.31 -5.48
C ASP A 94 16.11 -2.96 -4.19
N PRO A 95 16.96 -3.45 -3.28
CA PRO A 95 16.51 -3.97 -1.98
C PRO A 95 15.70 -2.97 -1.16
N LYS A 96 15.89 -1.66 -1.36
CA LYS A 96 15.11 -0.61 -0.68
C LYS A 96 13.65 -0.63 -1.09
N ASP A 97 13.38 -0.95 -2.35
CA ASP A 97 12.03 -1.00 -2.92
C ASP A 97 11.25 -2.23 -2.41
N ILE A 98 11.93 -3.36 -2.21
CA ILE A 98 11.36 -4.52 -1.51
C ILE A 98 11.09 -4.19 -0.04
N ALA A 99 12.04 -3.54 0.65
CA ALA A 99 11.85 -3.12 2.03
C ALA A 99 10.68 -2.14 2.18
N ALA A 100 10.57 -1.16 1.29
CA ALA A 100 9.47 -0.20 1.24
C ALA A 100 8.12 -0.90 1.03
N THR A 101 8.06 -1.89 0.14
CA THR A 101 6.86 -2.71 -0.11
C THR A 101 6.44 -3.48 1.14
N LEU A 102 7.38 -4.10 1.86
CA LEU A 102 7.09 -4.84 3.10
C LEU A 102 6.61 -3.91 4.22
N VAL A 103 7.26 -2.75 4.40
CA VAL A 103 6.84 -1.74 5.38
C VAL A 103 5.45 -1.20 5.05
N ALA A 104 5.17 -0.90 3.78
CA ALA A 104 3.86 -0.48 3.32
C ALA A 104 2.80 -1.57 3.52
N GLY A 105 3.15 -2.85 3.31
CA GLY A 105 2.28 -3.98 3.59
C GLY A 105 1.90 -4.08 5.07
N ALA A 106 2.87 -3.95 5.97
CA ALA A 106 2.62 -3.91 7.41
C ALA A 106 1.76 -2.70 7.81
N PHE A 107 2.03 -1.53 7.22
CA PHE A 107 1.20 -0.34 7.39
C PHE A 107 -0.24 -0.57 6.93
N CYS A 108 -0.44 -1.19 5.77
CA CYS A 108 -1.78 -1.54 5.26
C CYS A 108 -2.53 -2.44 6.25
N ALA A 109 -1.87 -3.46 6.79
CA ALA A 109 -2.48 -4.36 7.77
C ALA A 109 -2.92 -3.62 9.04
N GLY A 110 -2.08 -2.72 9.56
CA GLY A 110 -2.38 -1.90 10.73
C GLY A 110 -3.50 -0.88 10.49
N LEU A 111 -3.46 -0.20 9.34
CA LEU A 111 -4.50 0.76 8.95
C LEU A 111 -5.85 0.07 8.76
N TYR A 112 -5.85 -1.08 8.07
CA TYR A 112 -7.03 -1.89 7.87
C TYR A 112 -7.62 -2.40 9.20
N TRP A 113 -6.75 -2.86 10.12
CA TRP A 113 -7.18 -3.22 11.47
C TRP A 113 -7.85 -2.05 12.20
N LYS A 114 -7.28 -0.84 12.14
CA LYS A 114 -7.87 0.35 12.75
C LYS A 114 -9.23 0.70 12.14
N MET A 115 -9.38 0.55 10.82
CA MET A 115 -10.61 0.91 10.10
C MET A 115 -11.76 -0.08 10.37
N HIS A 116 -11.44 -1.36 10.51
CA HIS A 116 -12.43 -2.45 10.46
C HIS A 116 -12.41 -3.37 11.68
N GLY A 117 -11.36 -3.38 12.49
CA GLY A 117 -11.19 -4.23 13.67
C GLY A 117 -12.23 -3.97 14.76
N ARG A 118 -12.68 -2.72 14.95
CA ARG A 118 -13.70 -2.36 15.95
C ARG A 118 -15.09 -2.94 15.67
N GLN A 119 -15.38 -3.30 14.42
CA GLN A 119 -16.66 -3.92 14.06
C GLN A 119 -16.74 -5.39 14.51
N ARG A 120 -15.59 -6.03 14.73
CA ARG A 120 -15.49 -7.42 15.20
C ARG A 120 -15.77 -7.54 16.70
N GLU A 121 -15.27 -6.61 17.51
CA GLU A 121 -15.56 -6.54 18.96
C GLU A 121 -17.03 -6.21 19.25
N SER A 122 -17.60 -5.28 18.48
CA SER A 122 -19.01 -4.86 18.65
C SER A 122 -20.03 -5.94 18.25
N ALA A 123 -19.61 -6.97 17.53
CA ALA A 123 -20.44 -8.14 17.20
C ALA A 123 -20.29 -9.26 18.24
N LEU A 124 -19.12 -9.38 18.87
CA LEU A 124 -18.85 -10.35 19.93
C LEU A 124 -19.45 -9.94 21.29
N MET A 125 -19.54 -8.63 21.58
CA MET A 125 -20.18 -8.13 22.81
C MET A 125 -21.72 -8.12 22.80
N ARG A 126 -22.35 -8.60 21.72
CA ARG A 126 -23.82 -8.74 21.61
C ARG A 126 -24.33 -10.16 21.87
N HIS A 127 -23.46 -11.03 22.39
CA HIS A 127 -23.74 -12.38 22.84
C HIS A 127 -23.23 -12.53 24.26
#